data_AF-A0A1B6L4I9-F1
#
_entry.id   AF-A0A1B6L4I9-F1
#
_cell.length_a   1.000
_cell.length_b   1.000
_cell.length_c   1.000
_cell.angle_alpha   90.00
_cell.angle_beta   90.00
_cell.angle_gamma   90.00
#
_symmetry.space_group_name_H-M   'P 1'
#
loop_
_entity.id
_entity.type
_entity.pdbx_description
1 polymer ?
#
loop_
_entity_poly.entity_id
_entity_poly.type
_entity_poly.pdbx_seq_one_letter_code
_entity_poly.pdbx_strand_id
1 'polypeptide(L)'
;LAAWAGPAVLAVLALALHRVSADELTGLCQVSETSSVAFLVIPHGAMLGLGCVVAGLGAAALVRVRSELRQAGGGTAKLERLMTRLAVFTALYVLPALAGLACLVYESWHRPRWRTLALLSALDCHAAPGCNPGPSYHSAGVEVVLLRVFLSLVVGITSGMWVWSGKTCRSWSRLFTAPRKARPVPITRV
;
A
#
# COMPACT_ATOMS: atom_id res chain seq x y z
N LEU A 1 -2.73 -17.96 7.94
CA LEU A 1 -4.17 -18.05 7.63
C LEU A 1 -4.85 -16.69 7.60
N ALA A 2 -4.81 -15.89 8.68
CA ALA A 2 -5.49 -14.58 8.74
C ALA A 2 -5.18 -13.62 7.57
N ALA A 3 -3.90 -13.50 7.16
CA ALA A 3 -3.49 -12.61 6.07
C ALA A 3 -4.06 -12.98 4.69
N TRP A 4 -4.42 -14.25 4.48
CA TRP A 4 -4.94 -14.75 3.20
C TRP A 4 -6.46 -14.93 3.24
N ALA A 5 -6.98 -15.39 4.38
CA ALA A 5 -8.40 -15.65 4.58
C ALA A 5 -9.22 -14.35 4.55
N GLY A 6 -8.73 -13.26 5.16
CA GLY A 6 -9.46 -11.98 5.18
C GLY A 6 -9.75 -11.43 3.78
N PRO A 7 -8.72 -11.22 2.94
CA PRO A 7 -8.92 -10.79 1.56
C PRO A 7 -9.74 -11.78 0.73
N ALA A 8 -9.53 -13.09 0.90
CA ALA A 8 -10.28 -14.11 0.17
C ALA A 8 -11.78 -14.08 0.51
N VAL A 9 -12.14 -13.96 1.78
CA VAL A 9 -13.55 -13.88 2.20
C VAL A 9 -14.21 -12.61 1.67
N LEU A 10 -13.54 -11.46 1.73
CA LEU A 10 -14.06 -10.21 1.17
C LEU A 10 -14.29 -10.32 -0.34
N ALA A 11 -13.37 -10.95 -1.07
CA ALA A 11 -13.50 -11.17 -2.51
C ALA A 11 -14.66 -12.12 -2.86
N VAL A 12 -14.77 -13.25 -2.15
CA VAL A 12 -15.88 -14.20 -2.35
C VAL A 12 -17.22 -13.55 -2.03
N LEU A 13 -17.32 -12.76 -0.96
CA LEU A 13 -18.55 -12.09 -0.59
C LEU A 13 -18.96 -11.01 -1.62
N ALA A 14 -17.99 -10.27 -2.16
CA ALA A 14 -18.25 -9.30 -3.22
C ALA A 14 -18.79 -9.96 -4.51
N LEU A 15 -18.24 -11.14 -4.87
CA LEU A 15 -18.71 -11.94 -6.00
C LEU A 15 -20.11 -12.52 -5.74
N ALA A 16 -20.33 -13.12 -4.57
CA ALA A 16 -21.62 -13.72 -4.21
C ALA A 16 -22.77 -12.72 -4.23
N LEU A 17 -22.51 -11.49 -3.80
CA LEU A 17 -23.49 -10.39 -3.80
C LEU A 17 -23.62 -9.68 -5.16
N HIS A 18 -22.94 -10.17 -6.21
CA HIS A 18 -22.88 -9.56 -7.54
C HIS A 18 -22.55 -8.06 -7.50
N ARG A 19 -21.70 -7.65 -6.55
CA ARG A 19 -21.31 -6.25 -6.35
C ARG A 19 -20.04 -5.93 -7.13
N VAL A 20 -19.92 -6.40 -8.37
CA VAL A 20 -18.76 -6.13 -9.24
C VAL A 20 -19.23 -5.39 -10.48
N SER A 21 -18.59 -4.27 -10.78
CA SER A 21 -18.86 -3.44 -11.96
C SER A 21 -17.56 -3.14 -12.70
N ALA A 22 -17.61 -3.12 -14.02
CA ALA A 22 -16.48 -2.68 -14.84
C ALA A 22 -16.23 -1.18 -14.66
N ASP A 23 -14.96 -0.81 -14.56
CA ASP A 23 -14.52 0.59 -14.48
C ASP A 23 -13.82 0.96 -15.80
N GLU A 24 -14.40 1.90 -16.54
CA GLU A 24 -13.93 2.29 -17.88
C GLU A 24 -12.59 3.04 -17.84
N LEU A 25 -12.30 3.72 -16.72
CA LEU A 25 -11.09 4.53 -16.56
C LEU A 25 -9.83 3.67 -16.35
N THR A 26 -9.97 2.58 -15.58
CA THR A 26 -8.86 1.66 -15.30
C THR A 26 -8.86 0.41 -16.19
N GLY A 27 -9.98 0.13 -16.88
CA GLY A 27 -10.16 -1.10 -17.65
C GLY A 27 -10.25 -2.36 -16.78
N LEU A 28 -10.52 -2.22 -15.48
CA LEU A 28 -10.57 -3.31 -14.50
C LEU A 28 -11.98 -3.52 -13.97
N CYS A 29 -12.26 -4.73 -13.48
CA CYS A 29 -13.48 -5.02 -12.73
C CYS A 29 -13.26 -4.68 -11.25
N GLN A 30 -14.06 -3.75 -10.72
CA GLN A 30 -13.96 -3.30 -9.33
C GLN A 30 -15.27 -3.50 -8.56
N VAL A 31 -15.21 -3.43 -7.24
CA VAL A 31 -16.39 -3.51 -6.38
C VAL A 31 -17.30 -2.32 -6.66
N SER A 32 -18.60 -2.59 -6.76
CA SER A 32 -19.65 -1.63 -7.06
C SER A 32 -19.64 -0.49 -6.05
N GLU A 33 -19.85 0.71 -6.56
CA GLU A 33 -19.73 1.97 -5.84
C GLU A 33 -20.60 2.04 -4.59
N THR A 34 -21.83 1.51 -4.65
CA THR A 34 -22.78 1.48 -3.52
C THR A 34 -22.30 0.61 -2.35
N SER A 35 -21.36 -0.29 -2.61
CA SER A 35 -20.76 -1.20 -1.62
C SER A 35 -19.28 -0.93 -1.38
N SER A 36 -18.67 0.04 -2.07
CA SER A 36 -17.26 0.38 -1.95
C SER A 36 -16.86 0.79 -0.53
N VAL A 37 -17.73 1.50 0.19
CA VAL A 37 -17.50 1.89 1.58
C VAL A 37 -17.40 0.65 2.49
N ALA A 38 -18.35 -0.28 2.36
CA ALA A 38 -18.42 -1.47 3.20
C ALA A 38 -17.29 -2.48 2.93
N PHE A 39 -16.95 -2.68 1.65
CA PHE A 39 -15.98 -3.72 1.25
C PHE A 39 -14.55 -3.23 1.08
N LEU A 40 -14.33 -1.91 0.99
CA LEU A 40 -13.02 -1.34 0.70
C LEU A 40 -12.59 -0.35 1.77
N VAL A 41 -13.42 0.66 2.08
CA VAL A 41 -13.05 1.72 3.05
C VAL A 41 -12.99 1.18 4.48
N ILE A 42 -14.03 0.47 4.94
CA ILE A 42 -14.07 -0.11 6.29
C ILE A 42 -12.91 -1.08 6.53
N PRO A 43 -12.69 -2.12 5.71
CA PRO A 43 -11.62 -3.08 5.96
C PRO A 43 -10.23 -2.44 5.81
N HIS A 44 -9.99 -1.55 4.84
CA HIS A 44 -8.70 -0.85 4.76
C HIS A 44 -8.47 0.08 5.95
N GLY A 45 -9.48 0.86 6.35
CA GLY A 45 -9.40 1.76 7.50
C GLY A 45 -9.14 1.01 8.80
N ALA A 46 -9.86 -0.10 9.04
CA ALA A 46 -9.67 -0.93 10.21
C ALA A 46 -8.26 -1.55 10.26
N MET A 47 -7.78 -2.09 9.13
CA MET A 47 -6.47 -2.72 9.05
C MET A 47 -5.33 -1.70 9.21
N LEU A 48 -5.47 -0.51 8.62
CA LEU A 48 -4.51 0.59 8.76
C LEU A 48 -4.50 1.13 10.20
N GLY A 49 -5.67 1.33 10.79
CA GLY A 49 -5.81 1.76 12.19
C GLY A 49 -5.15 0.78 13.16
N LEU A 50 -5.44 -0.52 13.02
CA LEU A 50 -4.79 -1.57 13.79
C LEU A 50 -3.26 -1.55 13.60
N GLY A 51 -2.80 -1.38 12.36
CA GLY A 51 -1.38 -1.24 12.03
C GLY A 51 -0.72 -0.05 12.74
N CYS A 52 -1.38 1.11 12.75
CA CYS A 52 -0.89 2.31 13.45
C CYS A 52 -0.80 2.09 14.96
N VAL A 53 -1.80 1.43 15.57
CA VAL A 53 -1.77 1.12 17.01
C VAL A 53 -0.61 0.19 17.34
N VAL A 54 -0.44 -0.90 16.58
CA VAL A 54 0.67 -1.86 16.78
C VAL A 54 2.02 -1.18 16.58
N ALA A 55 2.15 -0.33 15.55
CA ALA A 55 3.38 0.43 15.30
C ALA A 55 3.70 1.40 16.46
N GLY A 56 2.69 2.10 16.99
CA GLY A 56 2.85 2.99 18.14
C GLY A 56 3.29 2.24 19.41
N LEU A 57 2.65 1.10 19.71
CA LEU A 57 3.03 0.25 20.83
C LEU A 57 4.45 -0.32 20.66
N GLY A 58 4.80 -0.75 19.45
CA GLY A 58 6.15 -1.23 19.13
C GLY A 58 7.22 -0.14 19.28
N ALA A 59 6.93 1.08 18.81
CA ALA A 59 7.82 2.22 18.99
C ALA A 59 8.00 2.57 20.48
N ALA A 60 6.92 2.61 21.25
CA ALA A 60 6.97 2.87 22.69
C ALA A 60 7.80 1.80 23.43
N ALA A 61 7.61 0.51 23.10
CA ALA A 61 8.39 -0.59 23.66
C ALA A 61 9.89 -0.45 23.34
N LEU A 62 10.25 -0.10 22.10
CA LEU A 62 11.64 0.10 21.71
C LEU A 62 12.29 1.30 22.43
N VAL A 63 11.53 2.38 22.65
CA VAL A 63 12.00 3.55 23.42
C VAL A 63 12.24 3.17 24.89
N ARG A 64 11.36 2.38 25.50
CA ARG A 64 11.55 1.85 26.86
C ARG A 64 12.80 0.98 26.96
N VAL A 65 12.97 0.01 26.06
CA VAL A 65 14.19 -0.84 26.04
C VAL A 65 15.45 0.01 25.87
N ARG A 66 15.39 1.06 25.04
CA ARG A 66 16.51 2.00 24.86
C ARG A 66 16.81 2.78 26.15
N SER A 67 15.80 3.23 26.90
CA SER A 67 16.04 3.95 28.16
C SER A 67 16.69 3.04 29.20
N GLU A 68 16.22 1.81 29.36
CA GLU A 68 16.81 0.82 30.27
C GLU A 68 18.26 0.50 29.86
N LEU A 69 18.52 0.29 28.58
CA LEU A 69 19.86 -0.03 28.08
C LEU A 69 20.85 1.14 28.25
N ARG A 70 20.36 2.38 28.16
CA ARG A 70 21.16 3.57 28.45
C ARG A 70 21.50 3.67 29.93
N GLN A 71 20.53 3.40 30.82
CA GLN A 71 20.74 3.41 32.27
C GLN A 71 21.72 2.31 32.70
N ALA A 72 21.70 1.15 32.04
CA ALA A 72 22.64 0.06 32.26
C ALA A 72 24.06 0.29 31.70
N GLY A 73 24.36 1.45 31.12
CA GLY A 73 25.67 1.77 30.52
C GLY A 73 25.97 1.06 29.19
N GLY A 74 24.95 0.49 28.53
CA GLY A 74 25.09 -0.26 27.28
C GLY A 74 25.21 0.62 26.03
N GLY A 75 25.93 0.13 25.01
CA GLY A 75 26.09 0.82 23.74
C GLY A 75 24.81 0.84 22.88
N THR A 76 24.14 2.00 22.80
CA THR A 76 22.85 2.15 22.09
C THR A 76 22.96 2.45 20.59
N ALA A 77 24.16 2.70 20.06
CA ALA A 77 24.34 3.13 18.67
C ALA A 77 23.83 2.14 17.61
N LYS A 78 23.92 0.83 17.87
CA LYS A 78 23.42 -0.22 16.96
C LYS A 78 21.89 -0.32 17.00
N LEU A 79 21.32 -0.22 18.20
CA LEU A 79 19.87 -0.20 18.41
C LEU A 79 19.25 1.05 17.78
N GLU A 80 19.89 2.21 17.95
CA GLU A 80 19.45 3.48 17.37
C GLU A 80 19.39 3.41 15.85
N ARG A 81 20.45 2.94 15.19
CA ARG A 81 20.43 2.75 13.72
C ARG A 81 19.30 1.82 13.25
N LEU A 82 18.98 0.78 14.02
CA LEU A 82 17.89 -0.14 13.71
C LEU A 82 16.51 0.50 13.93
N MET A 83 16.33 1.22 15.03
CA MET A 83 15.11 1.95 15.36
C MET A 83 14.82 3.04 14.33
N THR A 84 15.80 3.90 14.01
CA THR A 84 15.62 4.96 13.02
C THR A 84 15.29 4.38 11.65
N ARG A 85 15.97 3.29 11.26
CA ARG A 85 15.67 2.59 10.01
C ARG A 85 14.21 2.11 10.00
N LEU A 86 13.78 1.35 11.01
CA LEU A 86 12.42 0.85 11.10
C LEU A 86 11.38 1.97 11.10
N ALA A 87 11.61 3.03 11.89
CA ALA A 87 10.71 4.19 11.97
C ALA A 87 10.54 4.90 10.64
N VAL A 88 11.63 5.14 9.89
CA VAL A 88 11.58 5.76 8.56
C VAL A 88 10.77 4.89 7.60
N PHE A 89 10.99 3.58 7.58
CA PHE A 89 10.23 2.68 6.72
C PHE A 89 8.75 2.60 7.09
N THR A 90 8.42 2.57 8.39
CA THR A 90 7.03 2.62 8.85
C THR A 90 6.36 3.93 8.43
N ALA A 91 7.02 5.08 8.60
CA ALA A 91 6.47 6.37 8.19
C ALA A 91 6.26 6.42 6.66
N LEU A 92 7.22 5.93 5.89
CA LEU A 92 7.17 5.87 4.43
C LEU A 92 6.10 4.90 3.90
N TYR A 93 5.61 3.97 4.72
CA TYR A 93 4.49 3.08 4.40
C TYR A 93 3.14 3.68 4.85
N VAL A 94 3.07 4.18 6.08
CA VAL A 94 1.84 4.70 6.68
C VAL A 94 1.37 5.95 5.96
N LEU A 95 2.28 6.84 5.55
CA LEU A 95 1.91 8.10 4.90
C LEU A 95 1.22 7.88 3.53
N PRO A 96 1.77 7.08 2.59
CA PRO A 96 1.06 6.76 1.35
C PRO A 96 -0.23 5.96 1.58
N ALA A 97 -0.25 5.06 2.57
CA ALA A 97 -1.45 4.30 2.90
C ALA A 97 -2.60 5.18 3.43
N LEU A 98 -2.29 6.14 4.31
CA LEU A 98 -3.24 7.14 4.80
C LEU A 98 -3.72 8.06 3.69
N ALA A 99 -2.80 8.56 2.86
CA ALA A 99 -3.16 9.39 1.71
C ALA A 99 -4.06 8.63 0.71
N GLY A 100 -3.76 7.35 0.44
CA GLY A 100 -4.58 6.49 -0.41
C GLY A 100 -5.97 6.22 0.17
N LEU A 101 -6.06 6.02 1.50
CA LEU A 101 -7.34 5.91 2.21
C LEU A 101 -8.14 7.23 2.17
N ALA A 102 -7.48 8.37 2.29
CA ALA A 102 -8.12 9.67 2.17
C ALA A 102 -8.67 9.90 0.75
N CYS A 103 -7.90 9.55 -0.28
CA CYS A 103 -8.37 9.57 -1.67
C CYS A 103 -9.59 8.67 -1.88
N LEU A 104 -9.55 7.47 -1.29
CA LEU A 104 -10.67 6.50 -1.27
C LEU A 104 -11.95 7.08 -0.66
N VAL A 105 -11.84 7.70 0.51
CA VAL A 105 -12.97 8.31 1.20
C VAL A 105 -13.49 9.51 0.40
N TYR A 106 -12.59 10.36 -0.09
CA TYR A 106 -12.93 11.52 -0.90
C TYR A 106 -13.69 11.12 -2.17
N GLU A 107 -13.18 10.11 -2.87
CA GLU A 107 -13.82 9.51 -4.04
C GLU A 107 -15.21 8.96 -3.68
N SER A 108 -15.32 8.17 -2.61
CA SER A 108 -16.61 7.59 -2.20
C SER A 108 -17.67 8.64 -1.86
N TRP A 109 -17.27 9.81 -1.36
CA TRP A 109 -18.19 10.89 -1.01
C TRP A 109 -18.62 11.74 -2.22
N HIS A 110 -17.69 12.03 -3.13
CA HIS A 110 -17.94 12.96 -4.25
C HIS A 110 -18.37 12.26 -5.55
N ARG A 111 -18.10 10.96 -5.70
CA ARG A 111 -18.53 10.17 -6.86
C ARG A 111 -20.02 10.24 -7.20
N PRO A 112 -20.99 10.18 -6.26
CA PRO A 112 -22.40 10.27 -6.63
C PRO A 112 -22.70 11.60 -7.32
N ARG A 113 -22.12 12.71 -6.85
CA ARG A 113 -22.27 14.03 -7.46
C ARG A 113 -21.64 14.10 -8.86
N TRP A 114 -20.44 13.53 -9.03
CA TRP A 114 -19.77 13.48 -10.34
C TRP A 114 -20.56 12.66 -11.36
N ARG A 115 -21.18 11.55 -10.95
CA ARG A 115 -22.03 10.73 -11.82
C ARG A 115 -23.28 11.45 -12.29
N THR A 116 -23.98 12.13 -11.38
CA THR A 116 -25.19 12.88 -11.76
C THR A 116 -24.86 13.96 -12.79
N LEU A 117 -23.75 14.67 -12.59
CA LEU A 117 -23.27 15.67 -13.55
C LEU A 117 -22.86 15.05 -14.90
N ALA A 118 -22.16 13.91 -14.88
CA ALA A 118 -21.76 13.21 -16.10
C ALA A 118 -22.97 12.70 -16.91
N LEU A 119 -23.98 12.14 -16.25
CA LEU A 119 -25.22 11.70 -16.90
C LEU A 119 -26.02 12.87 -17.49
N LEU A 120 -26.12 13.97 -16.75
CA LEU A 120 -26.78 15.19 -17.26
C LEU A 120 -26.08 15.72 -18.50
N SER A 121 -24.73 15.78 -18.51
CA SER A 121 -24.01 16.18 -19.73
C SER A 121 -24.18 15.23 -20.90
N ALA A 122 -24.25 13.92 -20.65
CA ALA A 122 -24.46 12.94 -21.72
C ALA A 122 -25.84 13.11 -22.35
N LEU A 123 -26.87 13.40 -21.54
CA LEU A 123 -28.22 13.70 -22.01
C LEU A 123 -28.27 15.01 -22.80
N ASP A 124 -27.64 16.08 -22.30
CA ASP A 124 -27.58 17.37 -23.00
C ASP A 124 -26.85 17.24 -24.36
N CYS A 125 -25.77 16.46 -24.41
CA CYS A 125 -25.05 16.23 -25.65
C CYS A 125 -25.75 15.27 -26.62
N HIS A 126 -26.67 14.42 -26.14
CA HIS A 126 -27.52 13.62 -27.01
C HIS A 126 -28.62 14.46 -27.67
N ALA A 127 -29.12 15.49 -26.97
CA ALA A 127 -30.20 16.35 -27.45
C ALA A 127 -29.76 17.39 -28.49
N ALA A 128 -28.47 17.76 -28.54
CA ALA A 128 -27.97 18.81 -29.43
C ALA A 128 -26.76 18.35 -30.28
N PRO A 129 -26.86 18.35 -31.63
CA PRO A 129 -25.72 18.08 -32.49
C PRO A 129 -24.76 19.29 -32.46
N GLY A 130 -23.59 19.11 -31.81
CA GLY A 130 -22.59 20.18 -31.61
C GLY A 130 -22.30 20.50 -30.14
N CYS A 131 -22.77 19.68 -29.21
CA CYS A 131 -22.48 19.83 -27.79
C CYS A 131 -20.98 19.74 -27.51
N ASN A 132 -20.41 20.83 -27.02
CA ASN A 132 -19.07 20.86 -26.44
C ASN A 132 -19.26 20.78 -24.92
N PRO A 133 -18.90 19.67 -24.25
CA PRO A 133 -19.06 19.57 -22.81
C PRO A 133 -18.25 20.70 -22.14
N GLY A 134 -18.94 21.54 -21.37
CA GLY A 134 -18.32 22.66 -20.68
C GLY A 134 -17.19 22.23 -19.72
N PRO A 135 -16.31 23.18 -19.31
CA PRO A 135 -15.13 22.89 -18.49
C PRO A 135 -15.44 22.22 -17.12
N SER A 136 -16.67 22.35 -16.62
CA SER A 136 -17.12 21.71 -15.36
C SER A 136 -17.20 20.18 -15.42
N TYR A 137 -17.15 19.58 -16.61
CA TYR A 137 -17.23 18.13 -16.82
C TYR A 137 -15.85 17.46 -16.94
N HIS A 138 -14.77 18.24 -17.04
CA HIS A 138 -13.43 17.70 -17.09
C HIS A 138 -13.03 17.12 -15.71
N SER A 139 -13.02 15.79 -15.63
CA SER A 139 -12.04 15.01 -14.87
C SER A 139 -11.88 15.29 -13.36
N ALA A 140 -12.89 15.79 -12.65
CA ALA A 140 -12.79 16.05 -11.20
C ALA A 140 -12.41 14.82 -10.35
N GLY A 141 -12.61 13.60 -10.87
CA GLY A 141 -12.21 12.35 -10.20
C GLY A 141 -10.92 11.70 -10.72
N VAL A 142 -10.48 12.00 -11.95
CA VAL A 142 -9.39 11.24 -12.61
C VAL A 142 -8.05 11.48 -11.90
N GLU A 143 -7.79 12.72 -11.49
CA GLU A 143 -6.58 13.08 -10.75
C GLU A 143 -6.48 12.34 -9.42
N VAL A 144 -7.60 12.21 -8.70
CA VAL A 144 -7.66 11.50 -7.41
C VAL A 144 -7.43 10.00 -7.60
N VAL A 145 -8.00 9.41 -8.64
CA VAL A 145 -7.80 7.99 -8.98
C VAL A 145 -6.34 7.73 -9.36
N LEU A 146 -5.75 8.56 -10.22
CA LEU A 146 -4.34 8.47 -10.60
C LEU A 146 -3.40 8.64 -9.41
N LEU A 147 -3.69 9.60 -8.53
CA LEU A 147 -2.94 9.81 -7.30
C LEU A 147 -2.99 8.56 -6.42
N ARG A 148 -4.16 7.95 -6.25
CA ARG A 148 -4.30 6.71 -5.48
C ARG A 148 -3.51 5.55 -6.09
N VAL A 149 -3.52 5.40 -7.42
CA VAL A 149 -2.71 4.40 -8.11
C VAL A 149 -1.23 4.66 -7.86
N PHE A 150 -0.77 5.89 -8.04
CA PHE A 150 0.61 6.28 -7.75
C PHE A 150 1.01 5.94 -6.30
N LEU A 151 0.17 6.26 -5.31
CA LEU A 151 0.42 5.94 -3.91
C LEU A 151 0.54 4.43 -3.68
N SER A 152 -0.24 3.60 -4.38
CA SER A 152 -0.11 2.14 -4.30
C SER A 152 1.23 1.62 -4.86
N LEU A 153 1.72 2.24 -5.94
CA LEU A 153 3.05 1.93 -6.50
C LEU A 153 4.16 2.33 -5.52
N VAL A 154 4.04 3.48 -4.86
CA VAL A 154 5.00 3.91 -3.83
C VAL A 154 5.06 2.89 -2.69
N VAL A 155 3.92 2.41 -2.20
CA VAL A 155 3.90 1.34 -1.19
C VAL A 155 4.63 0.08 -1.69
N GLY A 156 4.45 -0.31 -2.96
CA GLY A 156 5.20 -1.41 -3.57
C GLY A 156 6.71 -1.16 -3.58
N ILE A 157 7.16 -0.01 -4.07
CA ILE A 157 8.59 0.34 -4.16
C ILE A 157 9.25 0.35 -2.78
N THR A 158 8.59 0.94 -1.79
CA THR A 158 9.11 1.04 -0.41
C THR A 158 9.33 -0.33 0.23
N SER A 159 8.46 -1.31 -0.07
CA SER A 159 8.64 -2.69 0.37
C SER A 159 9.88 -3.35 -0.27
N GLY A 160 10.17 -3.05 -1.53
CA GLY A 160 11.38 -3.50 -2.22
C GLY A 160 12.66 -2.87 -1.66
N MET A 161 12.62 -1.57 -1.36
CA MET A 161 13.74 -0.83 -0.76
C MET A 161 14.19 -1.40 0.60
N TRP A 162 13.28 -2.01 1.37
CA TRP A 162 13.64 -2.67 2.64
C TRP A 162 14.69 -3.77 2.46
N VAL A 163 14.57 -4.51 1.35
CA VAL A 163 15.40 -5.67 1.02
C VAL A 163 16.74 -5.25 0.41
N TRP A 164 16.82 -4.05 -0.19
CA TRP A 164 18.06 -3.50 -0.73
C TRP A 164 19.01 -3.08 0.40
N SER A 165 19.87 -4.00 0.79
CA SER A 165 20.99 -3.76 1.68
C SER A 165 22.28 -4.26 1.03
N GLY A 166 23.42 -3.66 1.37
CA GLY A 166 24.73 -4.14 0.93
C GLY A 166 25.00 -5.61 1.33
N LYS A 167 24.31 -6.12 2.37
CA LYS A 167 24.33 -7.55 2.71
C LYS A 167 23.62 -8.41 1.66
N THR A 168 22.47 -7.95 1.19
CA THR A 168 21.70 -8.58 0.11
C THR A 168 22.51 -8.56 -1.18
N CYS A 169 23.05 -7.41 -1.58
CA CYS A 169 23.87 -7.27 -2.79
C CYS A 169 25.09 -8.22 -2.79
N ARG A 170 25.78 -8.37 -1.65
CA ARG A 170 26.88 -9.34 -1.47
C ARG A 170 26.45 -10.81 -1.46
N SER A 171 25.19 -11.11 -1.16
CA SER A 171 24.65 -12.46 -1.23
C SER A 171 24.30 -12.80 -2.68
N TRP A 172 23.68 -11.86 -3.39
CA TRP A 172 23.39 -11.99 -4.81
C TRP A 172 24.67 -12.07 -5.65
N SER A 173 25.71 -11.32 -5.32
CA SER A 173 27.01 -11.42 -6.00
C SER A 173 27.64 -12.81 -5.88
N ARG A 174 27.31 -13.60 -4.84
CA ARG A 174 27.79 -14.99 -4.69
C ARG A 174 27.08 -15.98 -5.60
N LEU A 175 25.84 -15.68 -5.99
CA LEU A 175 25.10 -16.47 -6.98
C LEU A 175 25.60 -16.19 -8.41
N PHE A 176 26.07 -14.97 -8.67
CA PHE A 176 26.65 -14.57 -9.95
C PHE A 176 28.16 -14.84 -10.06
N THR A 177 28.81 -15.31 -9.00
CA THR A 177 30.21 -15.74 -9.05
C THR A 177 30.27 -17.26 -9.16
N ALA A 178 31.10 -17.77 -10.07
CA ALA A 178 31.17 -19.19 -10.37
C ALA A 178 31.46 -20.02 -9.10
N PRO A 179 30.83 -21.20 -8.95
CA PRO A 179 31.07 -22.08 -7.80
C PRO A 179 32.56 -22.43 -7.73
N ARG A 180 33.23 -21.99 -6.67
CA ARG A 180 34.62 -22.42 -6.42
C ARG A 180 34.59 -23.90 -6.06
N LYS A 181 35.25 -24.74 -6.86
CA LYS A 181 35.57 -26.13 -6.50
C LYS A 181 36.18 -26.14 -5.09
N ALA A 182 35.58 -26.91 -4.19
CA ALA A 182 36.17 -27.14 -2.87
C ALA A 182 37.59 -27.71 -3.06
N ARG A 183 38.60 -27.07 -2.48
CA ARG A 183 39.94 -27.64 -2.43
C ARG A 183 39.87 -28.87 -1.52
N PRO A 184 40.30 -30.06 -1.97
CA PRO A 184 40.34 -31.24 -1.12
C PRO A 184 41.24 -30.98 0.09
N VAL A 185 40.73 -31.28 1.28
CA VAL A 185 41.48 -31.22 2.54
C VAL A 185 42.54 -32.32 2.50
N PRO A 186 43.85 -32.03 2.68
CA PRO A 186 44.86 -33.08 2.76
C PRO A 186 44.60 -33.91 4.01
N ILE A 187 44.33 -35.20 3.81
CA ILE A 187 44.24 -36.19 4.89
C ILE A 187 45.67 -36.41 5.38
N THR A 188 46.06 -35.76 6.47
CA THR A 188 47.26 -36.13 7.22
C THR A 188 47.00 -37.49 7.88
N ARG A 189 47.61 -38.55 7.33
CA ARG A 189 47.68 -39.85 8.02
C ARG A 189 48.55 -39.67 9.26
N VAL A 190 47.98 -40.04 10.41
CA VAL A 190 48.68 -40.24 11.69
C VAL A 190 49.47 -41.54 11.61
#